data_AF-A0A5C5YNS9-F1
#
_entry.id   AF-A0A5C5YNS9-F1
#
_cell.length_a   1.000
_cell.length_b   1.000
_cell.length_c   1.000
_cell.angle_alpha   90.00
_cell.angle_beta   90.00
_cell.angle_gamma   90.00
#
_symmetry.space_group_name_H-M   'P 1'
#
loop_
_entity.id
_entity.type
_entity.pdbx_description
1 polymer ?
#
loop_
_entity_poly.entity_id
_entity_poly.type
_entity_poly.pdbx_seq_one_letter_code
_entity_poly.pdbx_strand_id
1 'polypeptide(L)'
;MSGESRKREKTDALLGCLATLGSVSVTCVLLFLNASFVMAVMKLIEPQFPSWMDRPGTNQFLLFSIPVVLVVVEWMLIDYARGRFRRPNDST
;
A
#
# COMPACT_ATOMS: atom_id res chain seq x y z
N MET A 1 -19.47 -16.84 -33.24
CA MET A 1 -18.25 -17.14 -32.44
C MET A 1 -17.26 -15.98 -32.33
N SER A 2 -17.01 -15.14 -33.35
CA SER A 2 -16.05 -14.00 -33.23
C SER A 2 -16.51 -12.83 -32.31
N GLY A 3 -17.83 -12.60 -32.20
CA GLY A 3 -18.37 -11.50 -31.38
C GLY A 3 -18.31 -11.72 -29.86
N GLU A 4 -18.38 -12.97 -29.40
CA GLU A 4 -18.34 -13.29 -27.95
C GLU A 4 -16.93 -13.18 -27.37
N SER A 5 -15.88 -13.60 -28.10
CA SER A 5 -14.49 -13.43 -27.66
C SER A 5 -14.12 -11.95 -27.47
N ARG A 6 -14.55 -11.08 -28.40
CA ARG A 6 -14.32 -9.63 -28.29
C ARG A 6 -15.04 -9.01 -27.09
N LYS A 7 -16.20 -9.57 -26.69
CA LYS A 7 -16.96 -9.08 -25.54
C LYS A 7 -16.29 -9.48 -24.22
N ARG A 8 -15.80 -10.72 -24.11
CA ARG A 8 -14.99 -11.18 -22.96
C ARG A 8 -13.70 -10.37 -22.79
N GLU A 9 -12.96 -10.16 -23.87
CA GLU A 9 -11.70 -9.40 -23.82
C GLU A 9 -11.90 -7.97 -23.29
N LYS A 10 -12.98 -7.30 -23.71
CA LYS A 10 -13.36 -5.98 -23.19
C LYS A 10 -13.76 -6.02 -21.72
N THR A 11 -14.50 -7.05 -21.29
CA THR A 11 -14.89 -7.23 -19.90
C THR A 11 -13.66 -7.49 -19.01
N ASP A 12 -12.74 -8.35 -19.43
CA ASP A 12 -11.52 -8.66 -18.70
C ASP A 12 -10.60 -7.44 -18.61
N ALA A 13 -10.47 -6.68 -19.70
CA ALA A 13 -9.72 -5.41 -19.70
C ALA A 13 -10.34 -4.37 -18.76
N LEU A 14 -11.67 -4.24 -18.75
CA LEU A 14 -12.37 -3.32 -17.85
C LEU A 14 -12.22 -3.74 -16.39
N LEU A 15 -12.32 -5.04 -16.10
CA LEU A 15 -12.14 -5.58 -14.76
C LEU A 15 -10.71 -5.36 -14.25
N GLY A 16 -9.71 -5.59 -15.11
CA GLY A 16 -8.31 -5.30 -14.81
C GLY A 16 -8.07 -3.81 -14.53
N CYS A 17 -8.61 -2.93 -15.36
CA CYS A 17 -8.51 -1.49 -15.17
C CYS A 17 -9.13 -1.05 -13.83
N LEU A 18 -10.36 -1.51 -13.54
CA LEU A 18 -11.04 -1.20 -12.28
C LEU A 18 -10.27 -1.73 -11.06
N ALA A 19 -9.71 -2.94 -11.16
CA ALA A 19 -8.88 -3.51 -10.10
C ALA A 19 -7.60 -2.70 -9.87
N THR A 20 -6.93 -2.25 -10.95
CA THR A 20 -5.74 -1.38 -10.82
C THR A 20 -6.09 -0.03 -10.22
N LEU A 21 -7.19 0.59 -10.63
CA LEU A 21 -7.65 1.86 -10.06
C LEU A 21 -7.99 1.73 -8.58
N GLY A 22 -8.69 0.66 -8.19
CA GLY A 22 -8.97 0.34 -6.79
C GLY A 22 -7.69 0.10 -5.98
N SER A 23 -6.71 -0.58 -6.57
CA SER A 23 -5.41 -0.82 -5.94
C SER A 23 -4.63 0.48 -5.69
N VAL A 24 -4.61 1.37 -6.68
CA VAL A 24 -3.95 2.68 -6.59
C VAL A 24 -4.63 3.56 -5.57
N SER A 25 -5.98 3.62 -5.56
CA SER A 25 -6.72 4.44 -4.61
C SER A 25 -6.49 3.98 -3.17
N VAL A 26 -6.51 2.67 -2.90
CA VAL A 26 -6.17 2.11 -1.59
C VAL A 26 -4.74 2.46 -1.18
N THR A 27 -3.78 2.34 -2.10
CA THR A 27 -2.37 2.69 -1.84
C THR A 27 -2.23 4.17 -1.50
N CYS A 28 -2.91 5.07 -2.22
CA CYS A 28 -2.89 6.50 -1.92
C CYS A 28 -3.47 6.81 -0.53
N VAL A 29 -4.58 6.18 -0.16
CA VAL A 29 -5.18 6.35 1.17
C VAL A 29 -4.24 5.85 2.27
N LEU A 30 -3.63 4.67 2.10
CA LEU A 30 -2.67 4.13 3.05
C LEU A 30 -1.42 5.01 3.19
N LEU A 31 -0.86 5.49 2.07
CA LEU A 31 0.26 6.45 2.10
C LEU A 31 -0.10 7.71 2.87
N PHE A 32 -1.31 8.25 2.67
CA PHE A 32 -1.76 9.45 3.37
C PHE A 32 -1.90 9.22 4.88
N LEU A 33 -2.50 8.08 5.28
CA LEU A 33 -2.62 7.69 6.69
C LEU A 33 -1.24 7.45 7.32
N ASN A 34 -0.35 6.76 6.62
CA ASN A 34 1.00 6.46 7.10
C ASN A 34 1.85 7.72 7.20
N ALA A 35 1.77 8.64 6.25
CA ALA A 35 2.43 9.94 6.35
C ALA A 35 1.92 10.74 7.56
N SER A 36 0.61 10.77 7.76
CA SER A 36 0.00 11.45 8.91
C SER A 36 0.41 10.81 10.24
N PHE A 37 0.44 9.48 10.30
CA PHE A 37 0.88 8.72 11.47
C PHE A 37 2.35 8.98 11.79
N VAL A 38 3.24 8.89 10.80
CA VAL A 38 4.67 9.18 10.97
C VAL A 38 4.87 10.61 11.46
N MET A 39 4.16 11.58 10.88
CA MET A 39 4.24 12.97 11.34
C MET A 39 3.78 13.13 12.80
N ALA A 40 2.68 12.46 13.19
CA ALA A 40 2.20 12.47 14.57
C ALA A 40 3.20 11.83 15.53
N VAL A 41 3.76 10.67 15.17
CA VAL A 41 4.80 10.00 15.95
C VAL A 41 6.02 10.89 16.10
N MET A 42 6.53 11.46 15.00
CA MET A 42 7.69 12.37 15.02
C MET A 42 7.48 13.54 15.97
N LYS A 43 6.28 14.13 16.04
CA LYS A 43 5.97 15.19 17.02
C LYS A 43 5.94 14.71 18.46
N LEU A 44 5.55 13.47 18.73
CA LEU A 44 5.55 12.91 20.08
C LEU A 44 6.97 12.59 20.57
N ILE A 45 7.85 12.15 19.68
CA ILE A 45 9.23 11.78 20.00
C ILE A 45 10.24 12.92 19.79
N GLU A 46 9.78 14.07 19.29
CA GLU A 46 10.56 15.31 19.11
C GLU A 46 11.48 15.65 20.30
N PRO A 47 11.05 15.63 21.57
CA PRO A 47 11.92 15.94 22.71
C PRO A 47 13.05 14.91 22.94
N GLN A 48 12.99 13.74 22.30
CA GLN A 48 14.00 12.68 22.41
C GLN A 48 14.85 12.55 21.16
N PHE A 49 14.74 13.49 20.20
CA PHE A 49 15.48 13.36 18.95
C PHE A 49 17.00 13.46 19.15
N PRO A 50 17.77 12.49 18.63
CA PRO A 50 19.21 12.61 18.58
C PRO A 50 19.59 13.74 17.60
N SER A 51 20.69 14.45 17.88
CA SER A 51 21.16 15.64 17.15
C SER A 51 21.36 15.45 15.62
N TRP A 52 21.43 14.21 15.15
CA TRP A 52 21.53 13.86 13.73
C TRP A 52 20.19 13.93 12.99
N MET A 53 19.07 13.84 13.70
CA MET A 53 17.71 13.88 13.16
C MET A 53 17.20 15.31 12.98
N ASP A 54 17.82 16.27 13.67
CA ASP A 54 17.53 17.71 13.58
C ASP A 54 17.98 18.31 12.22
N ARG A 55 18.71 17.53 11.41
CA ARG A 55 19.08 17.94 10.06
C ARG A 55 17.83 17.92 9.17
N PRO A 56 17.46 19.04 8.52
CA PRO A 56 16.23 19.15 7.74
C PRO A 56 16.15 18.10 6.62
N GLY A 57 17.30 17.75 6.01
CA GLY A 57 17.36 16.71 4.98
C GLY A 57 17.07 15.30 5.50
N THR A 58 17.52 14.97 6.71
CA THR A 58 17.26 13.65 7.33
C THR A 58 15.79 13.51 7.69
N ASN A 59 15.21 14.55 8.30
CA ASN A 59 13.79 14.54 8.64
C ASN A 59 12.89 14.41 7.40
N GLN A 60 13.20 15.18 6.34
CA GLN A 60 12.46 15.10 5.08
C GLN A 60 12.60 13.72 4.41
N PHE A 61 13.79 13.13 4.46
CA PHE A 61 14.01 11.78 3.95
C PHE A 61 13.17 10.75 4.71
N LEU A 62 13.16 10.79 6.04
CA LEU A 62 12.39 9.85 6.87
C LEU A 62 10.88 10.02 6.70
N LEU A 63 10.39 11.25 6.66
CA LEU A 63 8.97 11.56 6.44
C LEU A 63 8.44 11.03 5.09
N PHE A 64 9.32 10.83 4.10
CA PHE A 64 8.94 10.30 2.80
C PHE A 64 9.19 8.79 2.68
N SER A 65 10.31 8.30 3.19
CA SER A 65 10.70 6.88 3.06
C SER A 65 9.92 5.97 4.01
N ILE A 66 9.65 6.38 5.25
CA ILE A 66 8.93 5.54 6.23
C ILE A 66 7.51 5.21 5.74
N PRO A 67 6.68 6.16 5.27
CA PRO A 67 5.34 5.84 4.77
C PRO A 67 5.36 4.86 3.60
N VAL A 68 6.33 4.99 2.69
CA VAL A 68 6.47 4.08 1.54
C VAL A 68 6.84 2.67 2.00
N VAL A 69 7.79 2.54 2.93
CA VAL A 69 8.17 1.23 3.50
C VAL A 69 7.01 0.57 4.24
N LEU A 70 6.25 1.35 5.03
CA LEU A 70 5.04 0.86 5.72
C LEU A 70 4.02 0.30 4.73
N VAL A 71 3.76 1.02 3.65
CA VAL A 71 2.84 0.57 2.60
C VAL A 71 3.33 -0.72 1.92
N VAL A 72 4.63 -0.88 1.68
CA VAL A 72 5.17 -2.14 1.15
C VAL A 72 4.90 -3.30 2.11
N VAL A 73 5.09 -3.09 3.42
CA VAL A 73 4.81 -4.11 4.45
C VAL A 73 3.32 -4.43 4.50
N GLU A 74 2.44 -3.43 4.45
CA GLU A 74 0.99 -3.61 4.41
C GLU A 74 0.55 -4.42 3.18
N TRP A 75 1.11 -4.13 2.01
CA TRP A 75 0.85 -4.90 0.79
C TRP A 75 1.35 -6.34 0.91
N MET A 76 2.54 -6.56 1.48
CA MET A 76 3.02 -7.92 1.76
C MET A 76 2.10 -8.68 2.72
N LEU A 77 1.55 -8.01 3.75
CA LEU A 77 0.58 -8.60 4.67
C LEU A 77 -0.73 -8.95 3.96
N ILE A 78 -1.23 -8.08 3.08
CA ILE A 78 -2.42 -8.33 2.26
C ILE A 78 -2.18 -9.52 1.33
N ASP A 79 -1.02 -9.60 0.67
CA ASP A 79 -0.68 -10.72 -0.22
C ASP A 79 -0.50 -12.03 0.54
N TYR A 80 0.14 -11.98 1.71
CA TYR A 80 0.24 -13.12 2.62
C TYR A 80 -1.14 -13.60 3.07
N ALA A 81 -2.02 -12.69 3.49
CA ALA A 81 -3.39 -13.00 3.88
C ALA A 81 -4.17 -13.60 2.71
N ARG A 82 -4.11 -13.00 1.51
CA ARG A 82 -4.75 -13.54 0.30
C ARG A 82 -4.24 -14.92 -0.05
N GLY A 83 -2.92 -15.15 0.04
CA GLY A 83 -2.32 -16.48 -0.16
C GLY A 83 -2.80 -17.49 0.88
N ARG A 84 -2.96 -17.08 2.13
CA ARG A 84 -3.43 -17.94 3.23
C ARG A 84 -4.92 -18.28 3.15
N PHE A 85 -5.75 -17.36 2.65
CA PHE A 85 -7.19 -17.55 2.46
C PHE A 85 -7.56 -18.19 1.10
N ARG A 86 -6.70 -18.09 0.07
CA ARG A 86 -6.89 -18.80 -1.21
C ARG A 86 -6.41 -20.25 -1.18
N ARG A 87 -5.72 -20.70 -0.13
CA ARG A 87 -5.58 -22.14 0.13
C ARG A 87 -6.97 -22.64 0.53
N PRO A 88 -7.64 -23.41 -0.33
CA PRO A 88 -8.93 -23.98 0.03
C PRO A 88 -8.75 -24.81 1.29
N ASN A 89 -9.78 -24.87 2.11
CA ASN A 89 -10.00 -26.01 2.98
C ASN A 89 -10.08 -27.27 2.11
N ASP A 90 -8.94 -27.81 1.71
CA ASP A 90 -8.79 -29.11 1.07
C ASP A 90 -8.40 -30.13 2.16
N SER A 91 -9.20 -30.13 3.24
CA SER A 91 -9.01 -31.01 4.39
C SER A 91 -10.33 -31.21 5.09
N THR A 92 -11.19 -32.04 4.48
CA THR A 92 -11.97 -33.16 5.05
C THR A 92 -13.28 -33.33 4.31
#